data_AF-A0A4Z1F137-F1
#
_entry.id   AF-A0A4Z1F137-F1
#
_cell.length_a   1.000
_cell.length_b   1.000
_cell.length_c   1.000
_cell.angle_alpha   90.00
_cell.angle_beta   90.00
_cell.angle_gamma   90.00
#
_symmetry.space_group_name_H-M   'P 1'
#
loop_
_entity.id
_entity.type
_entity.pdbx_description
1 polymer ?
#
loop_
_entity_poly.entity_id
_entity_poly.type
_entity_poly.pdbx_seq_one_letter_code
_entity_poly.pdbx_strand_id
1 'polypeptide(L)'
;MPRHHDADADAAQLAAHGHKQELERNFSLLSMLGLAFAILNSWTALAASLSVALPSGGPTSVLWGLIIISWKKYVPILSWITGWINVSGWIALVASGGLLGSQLIGGVISLMHPNYEPQRWHQFLLYVAYNIIAFIVNAFMTSLLPLITKSAFIWSIVGFVVICITVLATASPDYNDASFVFTDFINSTGWPDGVAWLLGLLQAGLGLTGFDAVAHMIEEIPNPGVQGPKIMIGCVLIGVFTGFIFLMVLLFVGGDVNDVIESAAGPLLQTFYHATGSKAGAICLLIFPLVCLLFATISITTTSTRMTYAFARDNGLPFSRVFSRVHPKLSLPLNALYLTMACVFLFGLIFLGSSSAFNAIVSASVVALGVSYAIPVAVNCLRGRKCLPETRAFKLSEPVGWACNLVGIAYVMVTTVLFLFPPELPVTGSNMNYCVVAFFLVFVIAVVQWYVDGKQNFTGPRIDMDAMQHGEVVGIVVGDETSGTPSADFGDVKEVK
;
A
#
# COMPACT_ATOMS: atom_id res chain seq x y z
N MET A 1 -38.26 9.27 -9.58
CA MET A 1 -37.65 10.37 -8.80
C MET A 1 -37.99 10.10 -7.35
N PRO A 2 -36.99 9.70 -6.53
CA PRO A 2 -36.23 10.68 -5.74
C PRO A 2 -34.74 10.29 -5.63
N ARG A 3 -33.83 11.14 -6.10
CA ARG A 3 -32.36 10.96 -5.92
C ARG A 3 -31.63 12.24 -5.51
N HIS A 4 -32.37 13.34 -5.31
CA HIS A 4 -31.79 14.65 -5.04
C HIS A 4 -31.82 15.06 -3.56
N HIS A 5 -32.59 14.40 -2.69
CA HIS A 5 -32.67 14.80 -1.28
C HIS A 5 -31.49 14.33 -0.41
N ASP A 6 -30.83 13.22 -0.76
CA ASP A 6 -29.75 12.67 0.07
C ASP A 6 -28.42 13.42 -0.14
N ALA A 7 -28.20 14.01 -1.33
CA ALA A 7 -26.98 14.76 -1.63
C ALA A 7 -26.91 16.09 -0.88
N ASP A 8 -28.06 16.76 -0.68
CA ASP A 8 -28.14 18.05 0.01
C ASP A 8 -28.09 17.91 1.54
N ALA A 9 -28.62 16.81 2.10
CA ALA A 9 -28.55 16.52 3.53
C ALA A 9 -27.12 16.19 4.01
N ASP A 10 -26.37 15.45 3.19
CA ASP A 10 -24.98 15.10 3.49
C ASP A 10 -24.02 16.29 3.29
N ALA A 11 -24.29 17.15 2.29
CA ALA A 11 -23.55 18.41 2.09
C ALA A 11 -23.77 19.39 3.26
N ALA A 12 -24.99 19.43 3.81
CA ALA A 12 -25.30 20.21 5.01
C ALA A 12 -24.61 19.66 6.27
N GLN A 13 -24.48 18.34 6.42
CA GLN A 13 -23.69 17.72 7.51
C GLN A 13 -22.20 18.04 7.40
N LEU A 14 -21.62 18.05 6.20
CA LEU A 14 -20.22 18.43 5.97
C LEU A 14 -19.95 19.92 6.22
N ALA A 15 -20.87 20.79 5.84
CA ALA A 15 -20.78 22.23 6.11
C ALA A 15 -20.89 22.56 7.61
N ALA A 16 -21.70 21.79 8.36
CA ALA A 16 -21.79 21.89 9.82
C ALA A 16 -20.49 21.43 10.54
N HIS A 17 -19.59 20.73 9.84
CA HIS A 17 -18.37 20.12 10.38
C HIS A 17 -17.07 20.86 9.95
N GLY A 18 -17.17 22.03 9.31
CA GLY A 18 -16.02 22.91 9.02
C GLY A 18 -15.08 22.47 7.90
N HIS A 19 -15.47 21.50 7.07
CA HIS A 19 -14.65 20.99 5.98
C HIS A 19 -15.05 21.58 4.62
N LYS A 20 -14.08 22.14 3.87
CA LYS A 20 -14.25 22.48 2.46
C LYS A 20 -13.88 21.26 1.62
N GLN A 21 -14.85 20.66 0.94
CA GLN A 21 -14.64 19.45 0.14
C GLN A 21 -13.89 19.79 -1.16
N GLU A 22 -12.62 19.37 -1.28
CA GLU A 22 -11.74 19.73 -2.41
C GLU A 22 -11.61 18.66 -3.52
N LEU A 23 -12.17 17.45 -3.33
CA LEU A 23 -12.09 16.35 -4.29
C LEU A 23 -13.48 15.78 -4.64
N GLU A 24 -13.71 15.47 -5.93
CA GLU A 24 -14.97 14.90 -6.44
C GLU A 24 -15.10 13.40 -6.11
N ARG A 25 -16.27 12.99 -5.59
CA ARG A 25 -16.57 11.60 -5.19
C ARG A 25 -16.79 10.71 -6.41
N ASN A 26 -15.77 9.96 -6.84
CA ASN A 26 -15.85 9.14 -8.04
C ASN A 26 -15.79 7.62 -7.82
N PHE A 27 -15.60 7.12 -6.58
CA PHE A 27 -15.41 5.68 -6.32
C PHE A 27 -16.64 4.96 -5.77
N SER A 28 -17.00 3.82 -6.38
CA SER A 28 -18.03 2.90 -5.88
C SER A 28 -17.44 1.86 -4.93
N LEU A 29 -18.25 1.26 -4.06
CA LEU A 29 -17.82 0.20 -3.12
C LEU A 29 -17.05 -0.93 -3.81
N LEU A 30 -17.47 -1.30 -5.02
CA LEU A 30 -16.80 -2.32 -5.84
C LEU A 30 -15.47 -1.85 -6.45
N SER A 31 -15.37 -0.56 -6.80
CA SER A 31 -14.10 0.04 -7.26
C SER A 31 -13.06 0.04 -6.14
N MET A 32 -13.50 0.29 -4.91
CA MET A 32 -12.62 0.33 -3.74
C MET A 32 -12.21 -1.05 -3.27
N LEU A 33 -13.13 -2.03 -3.32
CA LEU A 33 -12.76 -3.45 -3.16
C LEU A 33 -11.72 -3.86 -4.21
N GLY A 34 -11.82 -3.40 -5.45
CA GLY A 34 -10.85 -3.70 -6.50
C GLY A 34 -9.49 -3.04 -6.32
N LEU A 35 -9.47 -1.77 -5.90
CA LEU A 35 -8.26 -1.08 -5.50
C LEU A 35 -7.58 -1.78 -4.32
N ALA A 36 -8.33 -2.07 -3.26
CA ALA A 36 -7.83 -2.72 -2.06
C ALA A 36 -7.33 -4.14 -2.35
N PHE A 37 -8.05 -4.88 -3.18
CA PHE A 37 -7.69 -6.24 -3.58
C PHE A 37 -6.39 -6.30 -4.38
N ALA A 38 -6.09 -5.27 -5.16
CA ALA A 38 -4.85 -5.18 -5.93
C ALA A 38 -3.58 -4.97 -5.05
N ILE A 39 -3.71 -4.80 -3.72
CA ILE A 39 -2.63 -4.27 -2.86
C ILE A 39 -2.52 -4.96 -1.46
N LEU A 40 -2.60 -6.28 -1.21
CA LEU A 40 -3.08 -6.80 0.13
C LEU A 40 -2.19 -6.89 1.42
N ASN A 41 -2.41 -7.80 2.42
CA ASN A 41 -2.22 -7.89 3.95
C ASN A 41 -1.45 -6.91 4.92
N SER A 42 -1.78 -6.71 6.22
CA SER A 42 -2.68 -7.31 7.27
C SER A 42 -3.23 -6.24 8.29
N TRP A 43 -4.47 -6.36 8.85
CA TRP A 43 -5.43 -5.23 9.08
C TRP A 43 -6.28 -5.18 10.39
N THR A 44 -6.14 -6.04 11.39
CA THR A 44 -7.14 -6.10 12.50
C THR A 44 -7.09 -4.94 13.52
N ALA A 45 -5.93 -4.34 13.76
CA ALA A 45 -5.79 -3.23 14.72
C ALA A 45 -6.19 -1.86 14.12
N LEU A 46 -5.81 -1.61 12.86
CA LEU A 46 -6.13 -0.38 12.11
C LEU A 46 -7.64 -0.26 11.84
N ALA A 47 -8.31 -1.36 11.52
CA ALA A 47 -9.76 -1.42 11.35
C ALA A 47 -10.54 -0.87 12.57
N ALA A 48 -10.03 -1.11 13.78
CA ALA A 48 -10.66 -0.67 15.03
C ALA A 48 -10.39 0.81 15.39
N SER A 49 -9.43 1.46 14.72
CA SER A 49 -9.12 2.89 14.88
C SER A 49 -9.62 3.76 13.73
N LEU A 50 -9.88 3.20 12.54
CA LEU A 50 -10.44 3.95 11.40
C LEU A 50 -11.76 4.62 11.77
N SER A 51 -12.67 3.92 12.44
CA SER A 51 -14.00 4.46 12.81
C SER A 51 -13.98 5.71 13.70
N VAL A 52 -12.84 6.01 14.33
CA VAL A 52 -12.63 7.19 15.20
C VAL A 52 -11.84 8.28 14.49
N ALA A 53 -10.82 7.92 13.72
CA ALA A 53 -9.96 8.90 13.06
C ALA A 53 -10.72 9.70 11.97
N LEU A 54 -11.73 9.08 11.36
CA LEU A 54 -12.32 9.55 10.10
C LEU A 54 -13.29 10.74 10.21
N PRO A 55 -14.11 10.88 11.27
CA PRO A 55 -14.91 12.09 11.45
C PRO A 55 -14.09 13.36 11.75
N SER A 56 -12.78 13.25 12.02
CA SER A 56 -11.98 14.35 12.60
C SER A 56 -10.68 14.71 11.85
N GLY A 57 -10.46 14.27 10.60
CA GLY A 57 -9.30 14.76 9.83
C GLY A 57 -8.74 13.99 8.61
N GLY A 58 -9.54 13.15 7.93
CA GLY A 58 -9.16 12.52 6.66
C GLY A 58 -8.06 11.43 6.74
N PRO A 59 -7.39 11.05 5.62
CA PRO A 59 -6.27 10.10 5.60
C PRO A 59 -5.16 10.43 6.59
N THR A 60 -4.92 11.74 6.75
CA THR A 60 -3.97 12.32 7.70
C THR A 60 -4.31 12.00 9.15
N SER A 61 -5.58 12.01 9.57
CA SER A 61 -5.93 11.64 10.94
C SER A 61 -5.84 10.14 11.20
N VAL A 62 -5.88 9.28 10.18
CA VAL A 62 -5.69 7.82 10.36
C VAL A 62 -4.24 7.50 10.75
N LEU A 63 -3.28 8.20 10.14
CA LEU A 63 -1.85 8.04 10.47
C LEU A 63 -1.47 8.85 11.73
N TRP A 64 -2.01 10.06 11.88
CA TRP A 64 -1.56 10.98 12.91
C TRP A 64 -2.46 11.07 14.16
N GLY A 65 -3.74 10.75 14.05
CA GLY A 65 -4.70 10.67 15.16
C GLY A 65 -4.37 9.56 16.16
N LEU A 66 -3.55 8.59 15.75
CA LEU A 66 -3.00 7.56 16.62
C LEU A 66 -1.71 8.00 17.33
N ILE A 67 -1.00 9.00 16.80
CA ILE A 67 0.17 9.58 17.47
C ILE A 67 -0.26 10.69 18.43
N ILE A 68 -1.46 11.25 18.25
CA ILE A 68 -2.22 11.98 19.28
C ILE A 68 -2.46 11.13 20.54
N ILE A 69 -2.55 9.80 20.40
CA ILE A 69 -2.57 8.89 21.55
C ILE A 69 -1.18 8.83 22.21
N SER A 70 -0.07 9.17 21.55
CA SER A 70 1.25 9.18 22.19
C SER A 70 1.38 10.30 23.24
N TRP A 71 2.39 10.23 24.11
CA TRP A 71 2.65 11.31 25.05
C TRP A 71 2.86 12.64 24.30
N LYS A 72 2.11 13.70 24.66
CA LYS A 72 2.09 15.03 24.00
C LYS A 72 3.49 15.55 23.63
N LYS A 73 4.51 15.24 24.43
CA LYS A 73 5.92 15.62 24.22
C LYS A 73 6.61 14.94 23.01
N TYR A 74 6.23 13.71 22.66
CA TYR A 74 6.87 12.93 21.58
C TYR A 74 6.07 12.90 20.28
N VAL A 75 4.89 13.52 20.24
CA VAL A 75 4.00 13.52 19.06
C VAL A 75 4.72 14.04 17.81
N PRO A 76 5.40 15.20 17.83
CA PRO A 76 6.01 15.74 16.60
C PRO A 76 7.11 14.84 16.02
N ILE A 77 7.97 14.25 16.87
CA ILE A 77 9.09 13.42 16.41
C ILE A 77 8.66 12.02 15.98
N LEU A 78 7.73 11.39 16.70
CA LEU A 78 7.18 10.09 16.32
C LEU A 78 6.38 10.21 15.03
N SER A 79 5.64 11.30 14.89
CA SER A 79 4.94 11.62 13.66
C SER A 79 5.94 11.75 12.52
N TRP A 80 6.93 12.62 12.66
CA TRP A 80 7.94 12.82 11.63
C TRP A 80 8.59 11.53 11.12
N ILE A 81 9.06 10.67 12.03
CA ILE A 81 9.69 9.39 11.68
C ILE A 81 8.70 8.47 10.95
N THR A 82 7.48 8.33 11.47
CA THR A 82 6.44 7.46 10.89
C THR A 82 6.06 7.94 9.48
N GLY A 83 5.89 9.26 9.29
CA GLY A 83 5.56 9.86 7.99
C GLY A 83 6.64 9.62 6.94
N TRP A 84 7.91 9.84 7.29
CA TRP A 84 9.04 9.63 6.38
C TRP A 84 9.21 8.17 5.97
N ILE A 85 9.13 7.25 6.94
CA ILE A 85 9.19 5.81 6.68
C ILE A 85 8.03 5.39 5.77
N ASN A 86 6.82 5.88 6.03
CA ASN A 86 5.64 5.53 5.26
C ASN A 86 5.70 6.05 3.82
N VAL A 87 5.99 7.35 3.63
CA VAL A 87 6.11 7.94 2.27
C VAL A 87 7.21 7.25 1.47
N SER A 88 8.36 7.00 2.09
CA SER A 88 9.47 6.30 1.43
C SER A 88 9.10 4.85 1.08
N GLY A 89 8.40 4.15 1.98
CA GLY A 89 7.87 2.81 1.75
C GLY A 89 6.91 2.77 0.56
N TRP A 90 5.96 3.70 0.49
CA TRP A 90 5.02 3.79 -0.63
C TRP A 90 5.67 4.12 -1.96
N ILE A 91 6.65 5.04 -2.00
CA ILE A 91 7.40 5.35 -3.22
C ILE A 91 8.20 4.12 -3.69
N ALA A 92 8.87 3.42 -2.77
CA ALA A 92 9.60 2.20 -3.10
C ALA A 92 8.67 1.05 -3.53
N LEU A 93 7.44 0.98 -2.99
CA LEU A 93 6.43 0.00 -3.41
C LEU A 93 5.98 0.23 -4.87
N VAL A 94 5.90 1.48 -5.33
CA VAL A 94 5.64 1.79 -6.76
C VAL A 94 6.74 1.18 -7.64
N ALA A 95 8.00 1.29 -7.22
CA ALA A 95 9.12 0.69 -7.94
C ALA A 95 9.03 -0.84 -8.00
N SER A 96 8.52 -1.50 -6.95
CA SER A 96 8.26 -2.95 -6.95
C SER A 96 7.28 -3.38 -8.04
N GLY A 97 6.19 -2.63 -8.24
CA GLY A 97 5.19 -2.92 -9.27
C GLY A 97 5.77 -2.90 -10.69
N GLY A 98 6.55 -1.86 -11.00
CA GLY A 98 7.27 -1.77 -12.28
C GLY A 98 8.30 -2.87 -12.48
N LEU A 99 8.98 -3.30 -11.41
CA LEU A 99 9.95 -4.40 -11.49
C LEU A 99 9.27 -5.71 -11.87
N LEU A 100 8.23 -6.11 -11.13
CA LEU A 100 7.50 -7.35 -11.39
C LEU A 100 6.87 -7.36 -12.78
N GLY A 101 6.26 -6.24 -13.19
CA GLY A 101 5.71 -6.08 -14.54
C GLY A 101 6.76 -6.23 -15.64
N SER A 102 7.94 -5.62 -15.46
CA SER A 102 9.06 -5.75 -16.40
C SER A 102 9.63 -7.17 -16.48
N GLN A 103 9.64 -7.91 -15.36
CA GLN A 103 10.11 -9.31 -15.32
C GLN A 103 9.19 -10.23 -16.12
N LEU A 104 7.86 -10.07 -15.99
CA LEU A 104 6.93 -10.89 -16.78
C LEU A 104 7.09 -10.63 -18.29
N ILE A 105 7.25 -9.37 -18.70
CA ILE A 105 7.47 -9.04 -20.12
C ILE A 105 8.82 -9.59 -20.60
N GLY A 106 9.88 -9.45 -19.82
CA GLY A 106 11.19 -10.03 -20.12
C GLY A 106 11.15 -11.56 -20.23
N GLY A 107 10.34 -12.21 -19.41
CA GLY A 107 10.08 -13.65 -19.47
C GLY A 107 9.43 -14.08 -20.79
N VAL A 108 8.46 -13.32 -21.28
CA VAL A 108 7.83 -13.57 -22.60
C VAL A 108 8.85 -13.49 -23.73
N ILE A 109 9.73 -12.47 -23.70
CA ILE A 109 10.78 -12.31 -24.72
C ILE A 109 11.73 -13.50 -24.70
N SER A 110 12.16 -13.93 -23.51
CA SER A 110 13.08 -15.06 -23.33
C SER A 110 12.46 -16.39 -23.77
N LEU A 111 11.16 -16.61 -23.50
CA LEU A 111 10.46 -17.81 -23.95
C LEU A 111 10.32 -17.88 -25.49
N MET A 112 10.07 -16.72 -26.12
CA MET A 112 9.87 -16.63 -27.57
C MET A 112 11.19 -16.68 -28.36
N HIS A 113 12.27 -16.15 -27.78
CA HIS A 113 13.59 -16.09 -28.40
C HIS A 113 14.64 -16.81 -27.54
N PRO A 114 14.87 -18.12 -27.75
CA PRO A 114 15.81 -18.90 -26.93
C PRO A 114 17.26 -18.39 -26.97
N ASN A 115 17.65 -17.67 -28.03
CA ASN A 115 18.99 -17.09 -28.18
C ASN A 115 19.11 -15.69 -27.55
N TYR A 116 18.07 -15.20 -26.89
CA TYR A 116 18.07 -13.89 -26.26
C TYR A 116 18.73 -13.95 -24.89
N GLU A 117 19.81 -13.20 -24.72
CA GLU A 117 20.44 -13.02 -23.42
C GLU A 117 19.85 -11.79 -22.70
N PRO A 118 19.11 -11.96 -21.60
CA PRO A 118 18.52 -10.84 -20.88
C PRO A 118 19.60 -9.98 -20.22
N GLN A 119 19.75 -8.75 -20.70
CA GLN A 119 20.63 -7.74 -20.14
C GLN A 119 19.86 -6.80 -19.20
N ARG A 120 20.52 -6.29 -18.17
CA ARG A 120 19.91 -5.37 -17.18
C ARG A 120 19.25 -4.14 -17.81
N TRP A 121 19.87 -3.59 -18.84
CA TRP A 121 19.35 -2.39 -19.49
C TRP A 121 18.05 -2.67 -20.29
N HIS A 122 17.86 -3.90 -20.79
CA HIS A 122 16.58 -4.29 -21.42
C HIS A 122 15.44 -4.22 -20.40
N GLN A 123 15.65 -4.80 -19.22
CA GLN A 123 14.66 -4.78 -18.15
C GLN A 123 14.43 -3.37 -17.60
N PHE A 124 15.47 -2.54 -17.50
CA PHE A 124 15.32 -1.13 -17.11
C PHE A 124 14.43 -0.34 -18.10
N LEU A 125 14.57 -0.54 -19.41
CA LEU A 125 13.72 0.15 -20.39
C LEU A 125 12.26 -0.29 -20.26
N LEU A 126 12.01 -1.59 -20.06
CA LEU A 126 10.66 -2.11 -19.79
C LEU A 126 10.09 -1.54 -18.50
N TYR A 127 10.89 -1.49 -17.44
CA TYR A 127 10.55 -0.89 -16.16
C TYR A 127 10.13 0.59 -16.30
N VAL A 128 10.91 1.38 -17.05
CA VAL A 128 10.60 2.79 -17.29
C VAL A 128 9.30 2.92 -18.10
N ALA A 129 9.15 2.16 -19.19
CA ALA A 129 7.94 2.17 -20.00
C ALA A 129 6.69 1.82 -19.18
N TYR A 130 6.78 0.79 -18.34
CA TYR A 130 5.69 0.33 -17.48
C TYR A 130 5.24 1.41 -16.49
N ASN A 131 6.20 2.08 -15.84
CA ASN A 131 5.93 3.16 -14.91
C ASN A 131 5.43 4.44 -15.60
N ILE A 132 5.86 4.72 -16.84
CA ILE A 132 5.31 5.82 -17.64
C ILE A 132 3.83 5.59 -17.95
N ILE A 133 3.40 4.36 -18.23
CA ILE A 133 1.98 4.04 -18.41
C ILE A 133 1.22 4.35 -17.12
N ALA A 134 1.73 3.91 -15.96
CA ALA A 134 1.12 4.20 -14.67
C ALA A 134 1.03 5.72 -14.40
N PHE A 135 2.08 6.47 -14.75
CA PHE A 135 2.09 7.94 -14.66
C PHE A 135 1.03 8.59 -15.55
N ILE A 136 0.94 8.20 -16.83
CA ILE A 136 -0.02 8.79 -17.79
C ILE A 136 -1.46 8.57 -17.30
N VAL A 137 -1.77 7.36 -16.84
CA VAL A 137 -3.10 7.04 -16.32
C VAL A 137 -3.42 7.88 -15.08
N ASN A 138 -2.45 8.01 -14.15
CA ASN A 138 -2.62 8.80 -12.93
C ASN A 138 -2.66 10.31 -13.17
N ALA A 139 -1.99 10.82 -14.20
CA ALA A 139 -1.91 12.24 -14.50
C ALA A 139 -3.09 12.73 -15.35
N PHE A 140 -3.56 11.93 -16.31
CA PHE A 140 -4.49 12.38 -17.34
C PHE A 140 -5.81 11.59 -17.40
N MET A 141 -5.87 10.38 -16.83
CA MET A 141 -7.04 9.51 -16.87
C MET A 141 -7.65 9.31 -15.47
N THR A 142 -7.59 10.34 -14.62
CA THR A 142 -8.07 10.26 -13.24
C THR A 142 -9.57 9.97 -13.13
N SER A 143 -10.38 10.49 -14.05
CA SER A 143 -11.81 10.17 -14.13
C SER A 143 -12.08 8.69 -14.43
N LEU A 144 -11.11 7.98 -15.02
CA LEU A 144 -11.20 6.56 -15.36
C LEU A 144 -10.70 5.65 -14.22
N LEU A 145 -9.97 6.18 -13.22
CA LEU A 145 -9.42 5.38 -12.11
C LEU A 145 -10.47 4.53 -11.37
N PRO A 146 -11.70 5.02 -11.09
CA PRO A 146 -12.74 4.19 -10.47
C PRO A 146 -13.22 3.04 -11.36
N LEU A 147 -13.21 3.23 -12.68
CA LEU A 147 -13.56 2.18 -13.63
C LEU A 147 -12.43 1.18 -13.76
N ILE A 148 -11.18 1.65 -13.81
CA ILE A 148 -9.97 0.81 -13.87
C ILE A 148 -9.90 -0.09 -12.65
N THR A 149 -10.08 0.44 -11.44
CA THR A 149 -10.04 -0.33 -10.19
C THR A 149 -11.17 -1.35 -10.08
N LYS A 150 -12.40 -0.99 -10.49
CA LYS A 150 -13.50 -1.96 -10.59
C LYS A 150 -13.24 -3.05 -11.62
N SER A 151 -12.68 -2.68 -12.77
CA SER A 151 -12.32 -3.61 -13.83
C SER A 151 -11.19 -4.54 -13.39
N ALA A 152 -10.23 -4.04 -12.60
CA ALA A 152 -9.11 -4.80 -12.07
C ALA A 152 -9.58 -5.96 -11.19
N PHE A 153 -10.58 -5.73 -10.34
CA PHE A 153 -11.18 -6.79 -9.53
C PHE A 153 -11.78 -7.90 -10.40
N ILE A 154 -12.63 -7.53 -11.35
CA ILE A 154 -13.30 -8.48 -12.25
C ILE A 154 -12.26 -9.23 -13.08
N TRP A 155 -11.29 -8.51 -13.65
CA TRP A 155 -10.22 -9.06 -14.45
C TRP A 155 -9.36 -10.06 -13.67
N SER A 156 -9.04 -9.76 -12.41
CA SER A 156 -8.26 -10.66 -11.57
C SER A 156 -9.01 -11.93 -11.20
N ILE A 157 -10.30 -11.84 -10.86
CA ILE A 157 -11.11 -13.02 -10.52
C ILE A 157 -11.36 -13.88 -11.76
N VAL A 158 -11.67 -13.26 -12.90
CA VAL A 158 -11.81 -13.97 -14.18
C VAL A 158 -10.50 -14.62 -14.58
N GLY A 159 -9.39 -13.90 -14.49
CA GLY A 159 -8.06 -14.43 -14.78
C GLY A 159 -7.69 -15.61 -13.88
N PHE A 160 -7.94 -15.50 -12.58
CA PHE A 160 -7.78 -16.61 -11.63
C PHE A 160 -8.57 -17.85 -12.06
N VAL A 161 -9.87 -17.72 -12.34
CA VAL A 161 -10.72 -18.86 -12.73
C VAL A 161 -10.26 -19.45 -14.07
N VAL A 162 -10.00 -18.61 -15.07
CA VAL A 162 -9.57 -19.04 -16.41
C VAL A 162 -8.23 -19.76 -16.33
N ILE A 163 -7.24 -19.21 -15.63
CA ILE A 163 -5.93 -19.84 -15.49
C ILE A 163 -6.07 -21.18 -14.79
N CYS A 164 -6.72 -21.23 -13.63
CA CYS A 164 -6.87 -22.46 -12.85
C CYS A 164 -7.54 -23.58 -13.66
N ILE A 165 -8.66 -23.28 -14.33
CA ILE A 165 -9.35 -24.28 -15.18
C ILE A 165 -8.46 -24.70 -16.35
N THR A 166 -7.82 -23.74 -17.03
CA THR A 166 -7.05 -24.04 -18.24
C THR A 166 -5.84 -24.90 -17.91
N VAL A 167 -5.01 -24.51 -16.93
CA VAL A 167 -3.78 -25.26 -16.62
C VAL A 167 -4.07 -26.64 -16.05
N LEU A 168 -5.14 -26.80 -15.26
CA LEU A 168 -5.60 -28.13 -14.82
C LEU A 168 -6.08 -28.97 -16.01
N ALA A 169 -6.90 -28.39 -16.88
CA ALA A 169 -7.43 -29.13 -18.03
C ALA A 169 -6.34 -29.55 -19.03
N THR A 170 -5.32 -28.72 -19.25
CA THR A 170 -4.26 -29.00 -20.22
C THR A 170 -3.15 -29.88 -19.65
N ALA A 171 -2.90 -29.84 -18.33
CA ALA A 171 -1.91 -30.70 -17.69
C ALA A 171 -2.40 -32.13 -17.48
N SER A 172 -3.71 -32.38 -17.52
CA SER A 172 -4.27 -33.72 -17.32
C SER A 172 -3.68 -34.76 -18.29
N PRO A 173 -3.23 -35.94 -17.81
CA PRO A 173 -3.27 -36.47 -16.43
C PRO A 173 -1.95 -36.30 -15.64
N ASP A 174 -1.01 -35.50 -16.15
CA ASP A 174 0.34 -35.34 -15.60
C ASP A 174 0.35 -34.29 -14.48
N TYR A 175 0.12 -34.76 -13.26
CA TYR A 175 0.13 -33.93 -12.06
C TYR A 175 1.22 -34.40 -11.09
N ASN A 176 1.83 -33.45 -10.39
CA ASN A 176 2.73 -33.75 -9.29
C ASN A 176 1.99 -34.48 -8.15
N ASP A 177 2.68 -35.38 -7.46
CA ASP A 177 2.09 -36.14 -6.36
C ASP A 177 1.70 -35.24 -5.19
N ALA A 178 0.61 -35.59 -4.49
CA ALA A 178 0.16 -34.86 -3.30
C ALA A 178 1.21 -34.90 -2.18
N SER A 179 2.02 -35.96 -2.08
CA SER A 179 3.13 -36.01 -1.12
C SER A 179 4.15 -34.93 -1.44
N PHE A 180 4.56 -34.80 -2.71
CA PHE A 180 5.46 -33.74 -3.13
C PHE A 180 4.93 -32.35 -2.77
N VAL A 181 3.65 -32.06 -3.07
CA VAL A 181 3.05 -30.74 -2.83
C VAL A 181 2.92 -30.40 -1.34
N PHE A 182 2.60 -31.36 -0.47
CA PHE A 182 2.31 -31.09 0.95
C PHE A 182 3.44 -31.42 1.93
N THR A 183 4.38 -32.30 1.55
CA THR A 183 5.40 -32.82 2.48
C THR A 183 6.83 -32.53 2.07
N ASP A 184 7.11 -32.32 0.78
CA ASP A 184 8.48 -32.07 0.35
C ASP A 184 8.89 -30.63 0.62
N PHE A 185 10.08 -30.49 1.23
CA PHE A 185 10.70 -29.21 1.52
C PHE A 185 12.02 -29.10 0.76
N ILE A 186 12.04 -28.31 -0.31
CA ILE A 186 13.22 -28.08 -1.13
C ILE A 186 13.92 -26.82 -0.63
N ASN A 187 15.15 -26.99 -0.15
CA ASN A 187 15.98 -25.90 0.33
C ASN A 187 17.28 -25.78 -0.47
N SER A 188 17.31 -24.83 -1.40
CA SER A 188 18.49 -24.47 -2.20
C SER A 188 19.19 -23.20 -1.68
N THR A 189 18.74 -22.65 -0.55
CA THR A 189 19.22 -21.34 -0.06
C THR A 189 20.53 -21.42 0.72
N GLY A 190 20.96 -22.62 1.14
CA GLY A 190 22.12 -22.81 2.02
C GLY A 190 21.88 -22.43 3.49
N TRP A 191 20.72 -21.85 3.83
CA TRP A 191 20.29 -21.65 5.21
C TRP A 191 19.75 -22.96 5.81
N PRO A 192 19.74 -23.12 7.15
CA PRO A 192 18.99 -24.21 7.79
C PRO A 192 17.49 -24.13 7.44
N ASP A 193 16.83 -25.27 7.33
CA ASP A 193 15.46 -25.38 6.80
C ASP A 193 14.44 -24.44 7.46
N GLY A 194 14.51 -24.29 8.79
CA GLY A 194 13.63 -23.37 9.51
C GLY A 194 13.83 -21.90 9.12
N VAL A 195 15.06 -21.48 8.83
CA VAL A 195 15.37 -20.11 8.39
C VAL A 195 14.97 -19.93 6.93
N ALA A 196 15.23 -20.91 6.06
CA ALA A 196 14.79 -20.88 4.67
C ALA A 196 13.26 -20.74 4.55
N TRP A 197 12.51 -21.48 5.37
CA TRP A 197 11.05 -21.36 5.46
C TRP A 197 10.62 -19.94 5.89
N LEU A 198 11.28 -19.38 6.90
CA LEU A 198 11.02 -18.02 7.39
C LEU A 198 11.37 -16.94 6.34
N LEU A 199 12.42 -17.13 5.55
CA LEU A 199 12.80 -16.21 4.47
C LEU A 199 11.77 -16.23 3.33
N GLY A 200 11.15 -17.39 3.05
CA GLY A 200 10.05 -17.52 2.09
C GLY A 200 8.84 -16.64 2.42
N LEU A 201 8.62 -16.31 3.70
CA LEU A 201 7.55 -15.41 4.13
C LEU A 201 7.69 -13.99 3.56
N LEU A 202 8.88 -13.57 3.12
CA LEU A 202 9.09 -12.25 2.51
C LEU A 202 8.28 -12.07 1.23
N GLN A 203 8.30 -13.07 0.35
CA GLN A 203 7.59 -12.99 -0.93
C GLN A 203 6.08 -13.07 -0.73
N ALA A 204 5.64 -13.92 0.21
CA ALA A 204 4.25 -13.94 0.64
C ALA A 204 3.84 -12.58 1.24
N GLY A 205 4.71 -11.95 2.04
CA GLY A 205 4.50 -10.62 2.61
C GLY A 205 4.36 -9.53 1.55
N LEU A 206 5.16 -9.55 0.48
CA LEU A 206 5.08 -8.57 -0.61
C LEU A 206 3.74 -8.63 -1.36
N GLY A 207 3.29 -9.84 -1.75
CA GLY A 207 2.00 -10.04 -2.43
C GLY A 207 0.80 -9.64 -1.58
N LEU A 208 1.08 -9.38 -0.31
CA LEU A 208 0.17 -9.08 0.74
C LEU A 208 0.66 -7.81 1.47
N THR A 209 1.12 -6.77 0.76
CA THR A 209 1.41 -5.42 1.31
C THR A 209 0.59 -4.31 0.62
N GLY A 210 0.14 -3.30 1.38
CA GLY A 210 -0.47 -2.02 0.95
C GLY A 210 -2.01 -1.91 1.03
N PHE A 211 -2.64 -2.79 1.81
CA PHE A 211 -4.08 -2.85 2.10
C PHE A 211 -4.63 -1.56 2.74
N ASP A 212 -3.78 -0.77 3.41
CA ASP A 212 -4.10 0.53 3.98
C ASP A 212 -4.29 1.62 2.91
N ALA A 213 -4.08 1.30 1.62
CA ALA A 213 -4.49 2.16 0.51
C ALA A 213 -5.95 2.63 0.62
N VAL A 214 -6.85 1.78 1.15
CA VAL A 214 -8.25 2.14 1.42
C VAL A 214 -8.37 3.25 2.45
N ALA A 215 -7.52 3.23 3.47
CA ALA A 215 -7.47 4.28 4.48
C ALA A 215 -6.98 5.61 3.88
N HIS A 216 -6.17 5.56 2.83
CA HIS A 216 -5.66 6.75 2.13
C HIS A 216 -6.65 7.34 1.12
N MET A 217 -7.66 6.58 0.73
CA MET A 217 -8.74 7.01 -0.17
C MET A 217 -10.10 7.07 0.54
N ILE A 218 -10.05 7.20 1.86
CA ILE A 218 -11.21 7.05 2.73
C ILE A 218 -12.24 8.19 2.59
N GLU A 219 -11.78 9.38 2.17
CA GLU A 219 -12.60 10.57 1.86
C GLU A 219 -13.53 10.34 0.66
N GLU A 220 -13.25 9.31 -0.15
CA GLU A 220 -13.98 8.98 -1.36
C GLU A 220 -14.99 7.82 -1.13
N ILE A 221 -15.15 7.35 0.11
CA ILE A 221 -15.99 6.19 0.50
C ILE A 221 -17.27 6.66 1.23
N PRO A 222 -18.46 6.15 0.88
CA PRO A 222 -19.66 6.38 1.68
C PRO A 222 -19.59 5.62 3.02
N ASN A 223 -19.98 6.25 4.13
CA ASN A 223 -19.95 5.64 5.47
C ASN A 223 -18.59 5.01 5.84
N PRO A 224 -17.51 5.80 5.83
CA PRO A 224 -16.15 5.29 5.88
C PRO A 224 -15.81 4.56 7.20
N GLY A 225 -16.45 4.97 8.31
CA GLY A 225 -16.25 4.34 9.63
C GLY A 225 -16.71 2.88 9.74
N VAL A 226 -17.61 2.41 8.87
CA VAL A 226 -18.07 1.01 8.84
C VAL A 226 -17.59 0.29 7.59
N GLN A 227 -17.63 0.94 6.44
CA GLN A 227 -17.26 0.31 5.16
C GLN A 227 -15.75 0.12 5.03
N GLY A 228 -14.93 1.09 5.47
CA GLY A 228 -13.46 1.00 5.39
C GLY A 228 -12.91 -0.29 6.02
N PRO A 229 -13.21 -0.56 7.31
CA PRO A 229 -12.83 -1.81 7.97
C PRO A 229 -13.30 -3.05 7.19
N LYS A 230 -14.58 -3.12 6.79
CA LYS A 230 -15.13 -4.28 6.07
C LYS A 230 -14.46 -4.55 4.72
N ILE A 231 -14.02 -3.50 4.02
CA ILE A 231 -13.30 -3.60 2.75
C ILE A 231 -11.90 -4.18 3.00
N MET A 232 -11.15 -3.67 3.99
CA MET A 232 -9.78 -4.12 4.32
C MET A 232 -9.75 -5.61 4.72
N ILE A 233 -10.45 -5.95 5.81
CA ILE A 233 -11.56 -6.92 5.75
C ILE A 233 -11.54 -8.03 4.68
N GLY A 234 -12.56 -7.93 3.83
CA GLY A 234 -12.88 -8.87 2.79
C GLY A 234 -11.82 -8.98 1.71
N CYS A 235 -11.11 -7.90 1.36
CA CYS A 235 -10.08 -7.97 0.33
C CYS A 235 -9.02 -9.01 0.68
N VAL A 236 -8.50 -9.01 1.91
CA VAL A 236 -7.48 -9.98 2.30
C VAL A 236 -8.02 -11.39 2.36
N LEU A 237 -9.23 -11.60 2.90
CA LEU A 237 -9.81 -12.94 2.92
C LEU A 237 -9.96 -13.50 1.50
N ILE A 238 -10.39 -12.67 0.55
CA ILE A 238 -10.46 -13.06 -0.86
C ILE A 238 -9.04 -13.35 -1.37
N GLY A 239 -8.07 -12.48 -1.11
CA GLY A 239 -6.69 -12.61 -1.60
C GLY A 239 -5.98 -13.88 -1.08
N VAL A 240 -6.13 -14.18 0.21
CA VAL A 240 -5.60 -15.40 0.84
C VAL A 240 -6.27 -16.63 0.25
N PHE A 241 -7.59 -16.62 0.07
CA PHE A 241 -8.32 -17.75 -0.49
C PHE A 241 -7.95 -18.00 -1.96
N THR A 242 -7.97 -16.97 -2.81
CA THR A 242 -7.63 -17.08 -4.23
C THR A 242 -6.15 -17.41 -4.41
N GLY A 243 -5.27 -16.79 -3.62
CA GLY A 243 -3.83 -17.05 -3.67
C GLY A 243 -3.48 -18.48 -3.24
N PHE A 244 -4.13 -19.00 -2.20
CA PHE A 244 -3.95 -20.39 -1.76
C PHE A 244 -4.35 -21.37 -2.86
N ILE A 245 -5.56 -21.24 -3.44
CA ILE A 245 -6.01 -22.13 -4.51
C ILE A 245 -5.08 -22.02 -5.73
N PHE A 246 -4.70 -20.80 -6.11
CA PHE A 246 -3.83 -20.57 -7.26
C PHE A 246 -2.46 -21.23 -7.09
N LEU A 247 -1.82 -21.05 -5.92
CA LEU A 247 -0.54 -21.70 -5.61
C LEU A 247 -0.68 -23.23 -5.59
N MET A 248 -1.75 -23.77 -5.00
CA MET A 248 -2.02 -25.21 -5.03
C MET A 248 -2.08 -25.74 -6.47
N VAL A 249 -2.82 -25.06 -7.35
CA VAL A 249 -2.91 -25.46 -8.76
C VAL A 249 -1.54 -25.40 -9.46
N LEU A 250 -0.76 -24.35 -9.23
CA LEU A 250 0.57 -24.23 -9.83
C LEU A 250 1.53 -25.31 -9.33
N LEU A 251 1.48 -25.68 -8.05
CA LEU A 251 2.35 -26.73 -7.50
C LEU A 251 2.01 -28.12 -8.06
N PHE A 252 0.71 -28.40 -8.26
CA PHE A 252 0.27 -29.65 -8.89
C PHE A 252 0.62 -29.73 -10.39
N VAL A 253 0.67 -28.59 -11.09
CA VAL A 253 0.88 -28.53 -12.55
C VAL A 253 2.32 -28.16 -12.94
N GLY A 254 3.14 -27.73 -11.99
CA GLY A 254 4.48 -27.17 -12.23
C GLY A 254 5.46 -28.09 -12.97
N GLY A 255 5.31 -29.41 -12.86
CA GLY A 255 6.30 -30.37 -13.32
C GLY A 255 7.58 -30.31 -12.49
N ASP A 256 8.74 -30.53 -13.13
CA ASP A 256 10.04 -30.50 -12.45
C ASP A 256 10.37 -29.11 -11.90
N VAL A 257 10.73 -29.06 -10.62
CA VAL A 257 10.99 -27.83 -9.88
C VAL A 257 12.25 -27.12 -10.37
N ASN A 258 13.27 -27.87 -10.78
CA ASN A 258 14.55 -27.30 -11.21
C ASN A 258 14.37 -26.55 -12.53
N ASP A 259 13.63 -27.14 -13.48
CA ASP A 259 13.29 -26.49 -14.74
C ASP A 259 12.53 -25.17 -14.53
N VAL A 260 11.65 -25.12 -13.52
CA VAL A 260 10.87 -23.92 -13.18
C VAL A 260 11.74 -22.84 -12.51
N ILE A 261 12.66 -23.24 -11.63
CA ILE A 261 13.55 -22.30 -10.91
C ILE A 261 14.62 -21.72 -11.84
N GLU A 262 15.18 -22.53 -12.74
CA GLU A 262 16.30 -22.13 -13.61
C GLU A 262 15.83 -21.45 -14.91
N SER A 263 14.52 -21.47 -15.22
CA SER A 263 14.01 -20.92 -16.47
C SER A 263 14.19 -19.40 -16.57
N ALA A 264 14.83 -18.97 -17.66
CA ALA A 264 14.93 -17.56 -18.04
C ALA A 264 13.58 -16.88 -18.32
N ALA A 265 12.52 -17.66 -18.57
CA ALA A 265 11.15 -17.15 -18.73
C ALA A 265 10.52 -16.74 -17.39
N GLY A 266 11.13 -17.14 -16.27
CA GLY A 266 10.59 -17.01 -14.93
C GLY A 266 9.59 -18.12 -14.58
N PRO A 267 9.41 -18.39 -13.27
CA PRO A 267 8.74 -19.61 -12.81
C PRO A 267 7.27 -19.68 -13.24
N LEU A 268 6.54 -18.57 -13.16
CA LEU A 268 5.12 -18.54 -13.50
C LEU A 268 4.86 -18.87 -14.97
N LEU A 269 5.62 -18.24 -15.88
CA LEU A 269 5.46 -18.46 -17.31
C LEU A 269 5.94 -19.86 -17.72
N GLN A 270 7.01 -20.36 -17.09
CA GLN A 270 7.49 -21.72 -17.31
C GLN A 270 6.44 -22.75 -16.91
N THR A 271 5.80 -22.60 -15.73
CA THR A 271 4.70 -23.47 -15.30
C THR A 271 3.54 -23.45 -16.30
N PHE A 272 3.16 -22.29 -16.83
CA PHE A 272 2.12 -22.23 -17.87
C PHE A 272 2.53 -22.92 -19.17
N TYR A 273 3.82 -22.84 -19.54
CA TYR A 273 4.33 -23.52 -20.71
C TYR A 273 4.34 -25.04 -20.52
N HIS A 274 4.77 -25.53 -19.36
CA HIS A 274 4.68 -26.94 -18.99
C HIS A 274 3.22 -27.43 -19.05
N ALA A 275 2.30 -26.69 -18.43
CA ALA A 275 0.88 -27.04 -18.39
C ALA A 275 0.23 -27.12 -19.79
N THR A 276 0.57 -26.18 -20.68
CA THR A 276 -0.15 -26.00 -21.95
C THR A 276 0.54 -26.65 -23.15
N GLY A 277 1.84 -26.96 -23.04
CA GLY A 277 2.67 -27.42 -24.15
C GLY A 277 2.83 -26.41 -25.29
N SER A 278 2.30 -25.19 -25.15
CA SER A 278 2.23 -24.18 -26.22
C SER A 278 2.70 -22.82 -25.72
N LYS A 279 3.70 -22.25 -26.37
CA LYS A 279 4.21 -20.91 -26.04
C LYS A 279 3.11 -19.85 -26.14
N ALA A 280 2.27 -19.94 -27.18
CA ALA A 280 1.15 -19.02 -27.36
C ALA A 280 0.09 -19.16 -26.27
N GLY A 281 -0.24 -20.40 -25.87
CA GLY A 281 -1.18 -20.66 -24.78
C GLY A 281 -0.68 -20.09 -23.45
N ALA A 282 0.58 -20.35 -23.12
CA ALA A 282 1.23 -19.83 -21.92
C ALA A 282 1.25 -18.29 -21.86
N ILE A 283 1.57 -17.62 -22.98
CA ILE A 283 1.57 -16.16 -23.06
C ILE A 283 0.16 -15.60 -22.91
N CYS A 284 -0.85 -16.20 -23.55
CA CYS A 284 -2.25 -15.79 -23.40
C CYS A 284 -2.71 -15.86 -21.93
N LEU A 285 -2.30 -16.90 -21.20
CA LEU A 285 -2.58 -17.01 -19.76
C LEU A 285 -1.81 -15.97 -18.95
N LEU A 286 -0.57 -15.65 -19.33
CA LEU A 286 0.26 -14.63 -18.66
C LEU A 286 -0.28 -13.20 -18.81
N ILE A 287 -1.07 -12.90 -19.84
CA ILE A 287 -1.68 -11.56 -20.01
C ILE A 287 -2.53 -11.19 -18.78
N PHE A 288 -3.21 -12.15 -18.16
CA PHE A 288 -4.03 -11.88 -16.97
C PHE A 288 -3.20 -11.31 -15.80
N PRO A 289 -2.17 -12.00 -15.27
CA PRO A 289 -1.35 -11.46 -14.19
C PRO A 289 -0.55 -10.22 -14.61
N LEU A 290 -0.10 -10.12 -15.87
CA LEU A 290 0.61 -8.94 -16.37
C LEU A 290 -0.26 -7.68 -16.31
N VAL A 291 -1.51 -7.77 -16.75
CA VAL A 291 -2.49 -6.68 -16.68
C VAL A 291 -2.93 -6.41 -15.23
N CYS A 292 -3.04 -7.45 -14.39
CA CYS A 292 -3.31 -7.27 -12.95
C CYS A 292 -2.20 -6.46 -12.27
N LEU A 293 -0.92 -6.76 -12.53
CA LEU A 293 0.21 -5.99 -12.03
C LEU A 293 0.19 -4.54 -12.51
N LEU A 294 -0.36 -4.28 -13.71
CA LEU A 294 -0.44 -2.93 -14.26
C LEU A 294 -1.49 -2.14 -13.50
N PHE A 295 -2.65 -2.74 -13.25
CA PHE A 295 -3.68 -2.15 -12.40
C PHE A 295 -3.20 -1.93 -10.97
N ALA A 296 -2.44 -2.87 -10.40
CA ALA A 296 -1.83 -2.71 -9.09
C ALA A 296 -0.83 -1.54 -9.08
N THR A 297 0.04 -1.43 -10.09
CA THR A 297 1.03 -0.36 -10.19
C THR A 297 0.36 1.02 -10.35
N ILE A 298 -0.70 1.12 -11.17
CA ILE A 298 -1.51 2.33 -11.29
C ILE A 298 -2.09 2.71 -9.93
N SER A 299 -2.66 1.75 -9.21
CA SER A 299 -3.31 1.94 -7.91
C SER A 299 -2.33 2.38 -6.82
N ILE A 300 -1.18 1.70 -6.71
CA ILE A 300 -0.11 2.04 -5.76
C ILE A 300 0.45 3.43 -6.07
N THR A 301 0.59 3.79 -7.35
CA THR A 301 1.02 5.14 -7.76
C THR A 301 0.02 6.21 -7.32
N THR A 302 -1.29 5.94 -7.44
CA THR A 302 -2.34 6.84 -6.93
C THR A 302 -2.17 7.05 -5.43
N THR A 303 -2.09 5.96 -4.66
CA THR A 303 -1.97 6.02 -3.19
C THR A 303 -0.70 6.72 -2.75
N SER A 304 0.45 6.37 -3.34
CA SER A 304 1.76 6.96 -3.04
C SER A 304 1.78 8.48 -3.30
N THR A 305 1.14 8.92 -4.38
CA THR A 305 1.00 10.34 -4.73
C THR A 305 0.17 11.09 -3.68
N ARG A 306 -0.96 10.52 -3.25
CA ARG A 306 -1.83 11.13 -2.22
C ARG A 306 -1.11 11.21 -0.88
N MET A 307 -0.36 10.17 -0.53
CA MET A 307 0.47 10.12 0.67
C MET A 307 1.55 11.20 0.69
N THR A 308 2.29 11.32 -0.41
CA THR A 308 3.34 12.33 -0.58
C THR A 308 2.76 13.75 -0.48
N TYR A 309 1.60 13.99 -1.11
CA TYR A 309 0.89 15.26 -1.02
C TYR A 309 0.43 15.59 0.40
N ALA A 310 -0.20 14.63 1.09
CA ALA A 310 -0.69 14.80 2.45
C ALA A 310 0.46 15.15 3.41
N PHE A 311 1.59 14.46 3.28
CA PHE A 311 2.78 14.75 4.07
C PHE A 311 3.40 16.11 3.72
N ALA A 312 3.42 16.50 2.44
CA ALA A 312 3.84 17.83 2.02
C ALA A 312 2.95 18.93 2.61
N ARG A 313 1.63 18.75 2.63
CA ARG A 313 0.66 19.70 3.17
C ARG A 313 0.90 19.99 4.65
N ASP A 314 1.33 18.98 5.41
CA ASP A 314 1.63 19.09 6.84
C ASP A 314 3.05 19.63 7.13
N ASN A 315 3.74 20.22 6.14
CA ASN A 315 5.13 20.65 6.21
C ASN A 315 6.13 19.51 6.54
N GLY A 316 5.80 18.28 6.14
CA GLY A 316 6.62 17.08 6.38
C GLY A 316 7.77 16.88 5.39
N LEU A 317 7.73 17.52 4.21
CA LEU A 317 8.70 17.35 3.13
C LEU A 317 9.53 18.62 2.87
N PRO A 318 10.78 18.48 2.38
CA PRO A 318 11.50 19.63 1.84
C PRO A 318 10.72 20.25 0.70
N PHE A 319 10.68 21.58 0.63
CA PHE A 319 9.89 22.33 -0.36
C PHE A 319 8.39 21.97 -0.33
N SER A 320 7.84 21.68 0.86
CA SER A 320 6.42 21.37 1.07
C SER A 320 5.45 22.27 0.31
N ARG A 321 5.72 23.58 0.19
CA ARG A 321 4.91 24.56 -0.57
C ARG A 321 4.76 24.25 -2.06
N VAL A 322 5.68 23.49 -2.65
CA VAL A 322 5.62 23.06 -4.05
C VAL A 322 4.84 21.76 -4.17
N PHE A 323 5.16 20.77 -3.34
CA PHE A 323 4.55 19.43 -3.41
C PHE A 323 3.12 19.38 -2.85
N SER A 324 2.73 20.36 -2.03
CA SER A 324 1.38 20.53 -1.51
C SER A 324 0.43 21.30 -2.45
N ARG A 325 0.83 21.59 -3.70
CA ARG A 325 -0.05 22.28 -4.67
C ARG A 325 -0.89 21.28 -5.47
N VAL A 326 -2.20 21.51 -5.49
CA VAL A 326 -3.15 20.79 -6.35
C VAL A 326 -3.32 21.53 -7.67
N HIS A 327 -3.34 20.80 -8.79
CA HIS A 327 -3.50 21.38 -10.10
C HIS A 327 -4.97 21.79 -10.36
N PRO A 328 -5.27 23.05 -10.74
CA PRO A 328 -6.63 23.60 -10.74
C PRO A 328 -7.57 22.98 -11.78
N LYS A 329 -7.05 22.46 -12.90
CA LYS A 329 -7.88 21.83 -13.96
C LYS A 329 -8.07 20.32 -13.79
N LEU A 330 -7.16 19.68 -13.05
CA LEU A 330 -7.11 18.21 -12.94
C LEU A 330 -7.48 17.71 -11.54
N SER A 331 -7.62 18.64 -10.57
CA SER A 331 -7.95 18.36 -9.16
C SER A 331 -7.06 17.29 -8.52
N LEU A 332 -5.78 17.24 -8.95
CA LEU A 332 -4.81 16.24 -8.50
C LEU A 332 -3.45 16.89 -8.16
N PRO A 333 -2.70 16.35 -7.18
CA PRO A 333 -1.42 16.88 -6.76
C PRO A 333 -0.30 16.42 -7.71
N LEU A 334 -0.24 17.06 -8.88
CA LEU A 334 0.66 16.68 -9.97
C LEU A 334 2.14 16.79 -9.58
N ASN A 335 2.50 17.76 -8.72
CA ASN A 335 3.87 17.93 -8.23
C ASN A 335 4.31 16.75 -7.36
N ALA A 336 3.41 16.20 -6.53
CA ALA A 336 3.69 15.01 -5.72
C ALA A 336 3.83 13.76 -6.61
N LEU A 337 3.05 13.66 -7.69
CA LEU A 337 3.19 12.60 -8.68
C LEU A 337 4.55 12.67 -9.40
N TYR A 338 4.98 13.86 -9.80
CA TYR A 338 6.31 14.05 -10.41
C TYR A 338 7.44 13.65 -9.46
N LEU A 339 7.34 14.01 -8.18
CA LEU A 339 8.32 13.60 -7.18
C LEU A 339 8.39 12.07 -7.04
N THR A 340 7.22 11.43 -6.90
CA THR A 340 7.10 9.97 -6.82
C THR A 340 7.75 9.31 -8.03
N MET A 341 7.43 9.77 -9.24
CA MET A 341 8.00 9.25 -10.47
C MET A 341 9.50 9.49 -10.63
N ALA A 342 9.99 10.65 -10.20
CA ALA A 342 11.42 10.96 -10.23
C ALA A 342 12.19 10.01 -9.30
N CYS A 343 11.69 9.76 -8.08
CA CYS A 343 12.29 8.80 -7.16
C CYS A 343 12.26 7.37 -7.70
N VAL A 344 11.13 6.94 -8.30
CA VAL A 344 11.00 5.63 -8.95
C VAL A 344 12.01 5.49 -10.10
N PHE A 345 12.19 6.50 -10.93
CA PHE A 345 13.20 6.50 -11.99
C PHE A 345 14.63 6.41 -11.44
N LEU A 346 14.94 7.16 -10.37
CA LEU A 346 16.24 7.09 -9.69
C LEU A 346 16.51 5.71 -9.11
N PHE A 347 15.49 5.07 -8.52
CA PHE A 347 15.60 3.67 -8.08
C PHE A 347 15.90 2.77 -9.28
N GLY A 348 15.19 2.94 -10.40
CA GLY A 348 15.47 2.19 -11.64
C GLY A 348 16.92 2.35 -12.12
N LEU A 349 17.55 3.52 -11.99
CA LEU A 349 18.97 3.69 -12.36
C LEU A 349 19.90 2.85 -11.48
N ILE A 350 19.57 2.65 -10.21
CA ILE A 350 20.33 1.77 -9.30
C ILE A 350 20.30 0.33 -9.83
N PHE A 351 19.20 -0.12 -10.43
CA PHE A 351 19.08 -1.46 -11.03
C PHE A 351 20.12 -1.71 -12.14
N LEU A 352 20.47 -0.69 -12.93
CA LEU A 352 21.52 -0.82 -13.97
C LEU A 352 22.88 -1.18 -13.35
N GLY A 353 23.22 -0.57 -12.22
CA GLY A 353 24.45 -0.85 -11.48
C GLY A 353 24.38 -2.14 -10.66
N SER A 354 23.25 -2.38 -9.98
CA SER A 354 23.04 -3.55 -9.14
C SER A 354 21.56 -3.92 -8.98
N SER A 355 21.21 -5.11 -9.46
CA SER A 355 19.91 -5.75 -9.26
C SER A 355 19.66 -6.08 -7.79
N SER A 356 20.69 -6.43 -7.01
CA SER A 356 20.54 -6.65 -5.57
C SER A 356 20.32 -5.36 -4.79
N ALA A 357 20.96 -4.26 -5.18
CA ALA A 357 20.69 -2.96 -4.57
C ALA A 357 19.24 -2.50 -4.84
N PHE A 358 18.71 -2.77 -6.04
CA PHE A 358 17.32 -2.49 -6.36
C PHE A 358 16.34 -3.40 -5.59
N ASN A 359 16.59 -4.71 -5.57
CA ASN A 359 15.76 -5.66 -4.81
C ASN A 359 15.78 -5.34 -3.32
N ALA A 360 16.89 -4.84 -2.79
CA ALA A 360 16.98 -4.35 -1.41
C ALA A 360 16.07 -3.14 -1.14
N ILE A 361 15.89 -2.23 -2.11
CA ILE A 361 14.92 -1.11 -1.98
C ILE A 361 13.49 -1.64 -1.94
N VAL A 362 13.18 -2.63 -2.79
CA VAL A 362 11.87 -3.31 -2.80
C VAL A 362 11.61 -4.00 -1.46
N SER A 363 12.57 -4.78 -0.94
CA SER A 363 12.45 -5.42 0.37
C SER A 363 12.37 -4.40 1.51
N ALA A 364 13.11 -3.29 1.41
CA ALA A 364 13.05 -2.21 2.38
C ALA A 364 11.67 -1.56 2.43
N SER A 365 10.97 -1.45 1.29
CA SER A 365 9.60 -0.93 1.25
C SER A 365 8.64 -1.73 2.12
N VAL A 366 8.70 -3.07 2.04
CA VAL A 366 7.82 -3.99 2.79
C VAL A 366 8.06 -3.86 4.29
N VAL A 367 9.33 -3.83 4.69
CA VAL A 367 9.71 -3.63 6.09
C VAL A 367 9.29 -2.23 6.56
N ALA A 368 9.38 -1.20 5.70
CA ALA A 368 9.16 0.19 6.09
C ALA A 368 7.69 0.40 6.39
N LEU A 369 6.84 -0.13 5.52
CA LEU A 369 5.39 -0.20 5.71
C LEU A 369 5.06 -1.07 6.93
N GLY A 370 5.69 -2.23 7.11
CA GLY A 370 5.51 -3.06 8.30
C GLY A 370 5.77 -2.31 9.61
N VAL A 371 6.90 -1.61 9.70
CA VAL A 371 7.29 -0.79 10.86
C VAL A 371 6.33 0.38 11.05
N SER A 372 5.93 1.07 9.97
CA SER A 372 4.97 2.19 10.05
C SER A 372 3.61 1.72 10.60
N TYR A 373 3.19 0.49 10.28
CA TYR A 373 1.97 -0.11 10.83
C TYR A 373 2.12 -0.57 12.28
N ALA A 374 3.29 -1.06 12.69
CA ALA A 374 3.52 -1.54 14.06
C ALA A 374 3.59 -0.41 15.09
N ILE A 375 4.12 0.76 14.72
CA ILE A 375 4.28 1.90 15.65
C ILE A 375 2.95 2.31 16.31
N PRO A 376 1.85 2.59 15.56
CA PRO A 376 0.56 2.93 16.16
C PRO A 376 -0.02 1.81 17.04
N VAL A 377 0.15 0.56 16.64
CA VAL A 377 -0.36 -0.61 17.38
C VAL A 377 0.38 -0.76 18.70
N ALA A 378 1.70 -0.57 18.69
CA ALA A 378 2.53 -0.59 19.88
C ALA A 378 2.15 0.53 20.86
N VAL A 379 1.99 1.76 20.37
CA VAL A 379 1.54 2.90 21.21
C VAL A 379 0.17 2.62 21.84
N ASN A 380 -0.78 2.08 21.06
CA ASN A 380 -2.11 1.73 21.55
C ASN A 380 -2.06 0.65 22.65
N CYS A 381 -1.20 -0.38 22.49
CA CYS A 381 -0.96 -1.38 23.53
C CYS A 381 -0.31 -0.78 24.78
N LEU A 382 0.70 0.08 24.63
CA LEU A 382 1.40 0.74 25.74
C LEU A 382 0.49 1.64 26.58
N ARG A 383 -0.59 2.18 25.99
CA ARG A 383 -1.63 2.94 26.70
C ARG A 383 -2.85 2.11 27.11
N GLY A 384 -2.72 0.78 27.09
CA GLY A 384 -3.74 -0.13 27.57
C GLY A 384 -5.00 -0.20 26.70
N ARG A 385 -4.95 0.23 25.44
CA ARG A 385 -6.07 0.26 24.47
C ARG A 385 -7.27 1.13 24.89
N LYS A 386 -7.11 2.06 25.84
CA LYS A 386 -8.19 2.90 26.40
C LYS A 386 -8.34 4.28 25.73
N CYS A 387 -7.44 4.63 24.82
CA CYS A 387 -7.42 5.96 24.22
C CYS A 387 -8.30 6.11 22.96
N LEU A 388 -8.96 5.03 22.54
CA LEU A 388 -9.92 5.06 21.44
C LEU A 388 -11.34 5.28 22.02
N PRO A 389 -12.13 6.24 21.49
CA PRO A 389 -13.51 6.49 21.90
C PRO A 389 -14.38 5.24 21.94
N GLU A 390 -15.26 5.19 22.93
CA GLU A 390 -16.17 4.06 23.13
C GLU A 390 -17.28 3.99 22.06
N THR A 391 -17.61 5.11 21.43
CA THR A 391 -18.67 5.27 20.39
C THR A 391 -18.31 4.72 19.01
N ARG A 392 -17.17 4.04 18.88
CA ARG A 392 -16.66 3.56 17.59
C ARG A 392 -17.56 2.49 16.96
N ALA A 393 -17.78 2.60 15.65
CA ALA A 393 -18.66 1.68 14.92
C ALA A 393 -18.09 0.25 14.77
N PHE A 394 -16.78 0.08 14.86
CA PHE A 394 -16.10 -1.22 14.81
C PHE A 394 -15.23 -1.43 16.06
N LYS A 395 -15.70 -2.28 16.98
CA LYS A 395 -15.02 -2.63 18.24
C LYS A 395 -14.80 -4.14 18.30
N LEU A 396 -13.53 -4.55 18.31
CA LEU A 396 -13.15 -5.92 18.68
C LEU A 396 -13.30 -6.10 20.19
N SER A 397 -13.65 -7.31 20.63
CA SER A 397 -13.64 -7.67 22.06
C SER A 397 -12.23 -7.49 22.63
N GLU A 398 -12.12 -7.13 23.91
CA GLU A 398 -10.82 -6.82 24.51
C GLU A 398 -9.79 -7.96 24.40
N PRO A 399 -10.15 -9.23 24.68
CA PRO A 399 -9.19 -10.34 24.59
C PRO A 399 -8.69 -10.55 23.15
N VAL A 400 -9.60 -10.52 22.18
CA VAL A 400 -9.26 -10.69 20.76
C VAL A 400 -8.43 -9.52 20.27
N GLY A 401 -8.78 -8.30 20.68
CA GLY A 401 -8.04 -7.10 20.34
C GLY A 401 -6.60 -7.10 20.86
N TRP A 402 -6.38 -7.53 22.11
CA TRP A 402 -5.04 -7.70 22.67
C TRP A 402 -4.24 -8.77 21.93
N ALA A 403 -4.84 -9.95 21.71
CA ALA A 403 -4.20 -11.03 20.98
C ALA A 403 -3.78 -10.59 19.57
N CYS A 404 -4.68 -9.99 18.79
CA CYS A 404 -4.39 -9.50 17.45
C CYS A 404 -3.27 -8.46 17.43
N ASN A 405 -3.28 -7.50 18.36
CA ASN A 405 -2.24 -6.48 18.41
C ASN A 405 -0.86 -7.07 18.76
N LEU A 406 -0.79 -7.93 19.79
CA LEU A 406 0.48 -8.51 20.24
C LEU A 406 1.07 -9.45 19.19
N VAL A 407 0.24 -10.28 18.57
CA VAL A 407 0.66 -11.14 17.47
C VAL A 407 1.13 -10.30 16.27
N GLY A 408 0.42 -9.21 15.94
CA GLY A 408 0.82 -8.31 14.88
C GLY A 408 2.18 -7.64 15.13
N ILE A 409 2.41 -7.13 16.34
CA ILE A 409 3.70 -6.53 16.72
C ILE A 409 4.80 -7.59 16.69
N ALA A 410 4.56 -8.78 17.25
CA ALA A 410 5.53 -9.88 17.24
C ALA A 410 5.89 -10.30 15.80
N TYR A 411 4.88 -10.43 14.93
CA TYR A 411 5.08 -10.76 13.53
C TYR A 411 5.94 -9.70 12.84
N VAL A 412 5.62 -8.41 12.97
CA VAL A 412 6.42 -7.33 12.37
C VAL A 412 7.85 -7.31 12.91
N MET A 413 8.05 -7.53 14.22
CA MET A 413 9.41 -7.59 14.79
C MET A 413 10.22 -8.74 14.17
N VAL A 414 9.62 -9.93 14.08
CA VAL A 414 10.26 -11.12 13.51
C VAL A 414 10.56 -10.91 12.02
N THR A 415 9.59 -10.47 11.23
CA THR A 415 9.78 -10.26 9.79
C THR A 415 10.75 -9.12 9.49
N THR A 416 10.75 -8.04 10.29
CA THR A 416 11.71 -6.94 10.14
C THR A 416 13.15 -7.44 10.25
N VAL A 417 13.45 -8.34 11.21
CA VAL A 417 14.80 -8.89 11.36
C VAL A 417 15.13 -9.87 10.22
N LEU A 418 14.20 -10.78 9.91
CA LEU A 418 14.40 -11.80 8.89
C LEU A 418 14.59 -11.20 7.49
N PHE A 419 13.85 -10.14 7.17
CA PHE A 419 13.88 -9.52 5.84
C PHE A 419 15.14 -8.67 5.62
N LEU A 420 16.02 -8.57 6.61
CA LEU A 420 17.36 -7.98 6.48
C LEU A 420 18.41 -9.05 6.15
N PHE A 421 18.08 -10.34 6.26
CA PHE A 421 19.01 -11.41 5.94
C PHE A 421 19.13 -11.61 4.41
N PRO A 422 20.29 -12.08 3.93
CA PRO A 422 20.47 -12.44 2.53
C PRO A 422 19.60 -13.65 2.15
N PRO A 423 19.09 -13.69 0.90
CA PRO A 423 18.21 -14.76 0.44
C PRO A 423 18.91 -16.13 0.36
N GLU A 424 20.24 -16.15 0.21
CA GLU A 424 21.03 -17.37 0.04
C GLU A 424 22.43 -17.23 0.67
N LEU A 425 23.06 -18.39 0.95
CA LEU A 425 24.43 -18.54 1.43
C LEU A 425 25.26 -19.37 0.41
N PRO A 426 26.56 -19.10 0.24
CA PRO A 426 27.35 -18.06 0.91
C PRO A 426 27.04 -16.64 0.39
N VAL A 427 27.21 -15.66 1.28
CA VAL A 427 26.94 -14.26 0.95
C VAL A 427 28.06 -13.69 0.07
N THR A 428 27.66 -13.10 -1.04
CA THR A 428 28.50 -12.37 -1.99
C THR A 428 28.06 -10.90 -2.02
N GLY A 429 28.92 -10.02 -2.54
CA GLY A 429 28.53 -8.62 -2.76
C GLY A 429 27.32 -8.46 -3.70
N SER A 430 27.04 -9.46 -4.53
CA SER A 430 25.91 -9.49 -5.47
C SER A 430 24.62 -10.04 -4.88
N ASN A 431 24.63 -10.89 -3.85
CA ASN A 431 23.41 -11.46 -3.25
C ASN A 431 23.11 -10.93 -1.83
N MET A 432 24.00 -10.11 -1.24
CA MET A 432 23.75 -9.46 0.04
C MET A 432 22.47 -8.62 -0.02
N ASN A 433 21.66 -8.73 1.03
CA ASN A 433 20.46 -7.91 1.19
C ASN A 433 20.83 -6.54 1.77
N TYR A 434 20.91 -5.53 0.90
CA TYR A 434 21.25 -4.15 1.28
C TYR A 434 20.08 -3.36 1.90
N CYS A 435 19.01 -4.03 2.33
CA CYS A 435 17.83 -3.41 2.92
C CYS A 435 18.19 -2.51 4.12
N VAL A 436 19.10 -2.95 4.99
CA VAL A 436 19.60 -2.15 6.14
C VAL A 436 20.17 -0.81 5.67
N VAL A 437 20.91 -0.80 4.57
CA VAL A 437 21.54 0.41 4.01
C VAL A 437 20.46 1.37 3.50
N ALA A 438 19.47 0.85 2.76
CA ALA A 438 18.35 1.66 2.28
C ALA A 438 17.57 2.31 3.43
N PHE A 439 17.28 1.53 4.49
CA PHE A 439 16.66 2.07 5.71
C PHE A 439 17.49 3.13 6.41
N PHE A 440 18.78 2.85 6.57
CA PHE A 440 19.69 3.76 7.23
C PHE A 440 19.75 5.10 6.49
N LEU A 441 19.79 5.08 5.15
CA LEU A 441 19.74 6.29 4.33
C LEU A 441 18.43 7.08 4.53
N VAL A 442 17.27 6.41 4.50
CA VAL A 442 15.98 7.07 4.75
C VAL A 442 15.93 7.65 6.16
N PHE A 443 16.43 6.92 7.16
CA PHE A 443 16.48 7.37 8.54
C PHE A 443 17.40 8.59 8.71
N VAL A 444 18.59 8.58 8.10
CA VAL A 444 19.52 9.72 8.11
C VAL A 444 18.89 10.94 7.46
N ILE A 445 18.24 10.79 6.29
CA ILE A 445 17.54 11.88 5.61
C ILE A 445 16.44 12.44 6.52
N ALA A 446 15.63 11.59 7.15
CA ALA A 446 14.59 12.01 8.07
C ALA A 446 15.15 12.76 9.27
N VAL A 447 16.26 12.28 9.88
CA VAL A 447 16.90 12.95 11.02
C VAL A 447 17.51 14.29 10.62
N VAL A 448 18.24 14.36 9.50
CA VAL A 448 18.80 15.62 9.00
C VAL A 448 17.68 16.62 8.74
N GLN A 449 16.62 16.20 8.04
CA GLN A 449 15.49 17.08 7.74
C GLN A 449 14.72 17.51 8.99
N TRP A 450 14.68 16.67 10.03
CA TRP A 450 14.12 17.06 11.34
C TRP A 450 14.89 18.24 11.94
N TYR A 451 16.23 18.23 11.90
CA TYR A 451 17.03 19.34 12.44
C TYR A 451 17.04 20.58 11.55
N VAL A 452 16.95 20.42 10.23
CA VAL A 452 16.98 21.53 9.26
C VAL A 452 15.66 22.29 9.21
N ASP A 453 14.53 21.57 9.19
CA ASP A 453 13.22 22.17 8.86
C ASP A 453 12.11 21.66 9.81
N GLY A 454 12.08 20.35 10.09
CA GLY A 454 11.01 19.71 10.86
C GLY A 454 10.83 20.29 12.27
N LYS A 455 11.91 20.55 13.01
CA LYS A 455 11.85 21.07 14.38
C LYS A 455 11.21 22.47 14.46
N GLN A 456 11.26 23.25 13.38
CA GLN A 456 10.73 24.62 13.34
C GLN A 456 9.34 24.68 12.69
N ASN A 457 9.10 23.87 11.66
CA ASN A 457 7.90 23.99 10.81
C ASN A 457 6.90 22.84 10.94
N PHE A 458 7.30 21.71 11.55
CA PHE A 458 6.45 20.53 11.73
C PHE A 458 5.91 20.46 13.16
N THR A 459 4.63 20.81 13.33
CA THR A 459 3.94 20.73 14.63
C THR A 459 3.16 19.43 14.83
N GLY A 460 3.16 18.54 13.83
CA GLY A 460 2.13 17.51 13.71
C GLY A 460 0.76 18.11 13.36
N PRO A 461 -0.30 17.29 13.26
CA PRO A 461 -1.63 17.76 12.90
C PRO A 461 -2.22 18.65 14.00
N ARG A 462 -2.82 19.76 13.58
CA ARG A 462 -3.59 20.66 14.45
C ARG A 462 -5.00 20.11 14.63
N ILE A 463 -5.16 19.14 15.52
CA ILE A 463 -6.49 18.64 15.92
C ILE A 463 -6.69 18.94 17.41
N ASP A 464 -7.85 19.48 17.77
CA ASP A 464 -8.19 19.75 19.17
C ASP A 464 -8.40 18.43 19.92
N MET A 465 -7.53 18.19 20.89
CA MET A 465 -7.38 16.92 21.60
C MET A 465 -8.42 16.74 22.68
N ASP A 466 -8.86 17.85 23.28
CA ASP A 466 -9.75 17.84 24.43
C ASP A 466 -11.19 17.61 23.95
N ALA A 467 -11.59 18.19 22.82
CA ALA A 467 -12.88 17.92 22.19
C ALA A 467 -12.99 16.47 21.63
N MET A 468 -11.91 15.90 21.10
CA MET A 468 -11.91 14.51 20.61
C MET A 468 -12.06 13.45 21.72
N GLN A 469 -11.55 13.71 22.93
CA GLN A 469 -11.74 12.84 24.11
C GLN A 469 -13.17 12.85 24.65
N HIS A 470 -13.91 13.95 24.44
CA HIS A 470 -15.30 14.09 24.88
C HIS A 470 -16.31 13.66 23.80
N GLY A 471 -15.83 13.16 22.65
CA GLY A 471 -16.70 12.72 21.55
C GLY A 471 -17.27 13.86 20.71
N GLU A 472 -16.74 15.08 20.85
CA GLU A 472 -17.09 16.20 19.99
C GLU A 472 -16.29 16.12 18.67
N VAL A 473 -17.00 16.33 17.56
CA VAL A 473 -16.44 16.23 16.21
C VAL A 473 -15.69 17.53 15.90
N VAL A 474 -14.36 17.45 15.80
CA VAL A 474 -13.51 18.62 15.55
C VAL A 474 -12.99 18.63 14.12
N GLY A 475 -13.27 19.73 13.40
CA GLY A 475 -12.58 20.12 12.18
C GLY A 475 -11.26 20.85 12.48
N ILE A 476 -10.35 20.89 11.49
CA ILE A 476 -9.02 21.51 11.59
C ILE A 476 -9.16 23.02 11.85
N VAL A 477 -8.54 23.53 12.93
CA VAL A 477 -8.45 24.97 13.18
C VAL A 477 -7.47 25.60 12.19
N VAL A 478 -8.00 26.29 11.18
CA VAL A 478 -7.23 27.23 10.35
C VAL A 478 -7.10 28.52 11.16
N GLY A 479 -5.97 28.74 11.80
CA GLY A 479 -5.66 30.04 12.41
C GLY A 479 -4.65 30.81 11.57
N ASP A 480 -4.69 32.13 11.45
CA ASP A 480 -5.72 33.18 11.70
C ASP A 480 -5.06 34.49 11.21
N GLU A 481 -5.80 35.53 10.82
CA GLU A 481 -5.32 36.94 10.87
C GLU A 481 -6.43 37.93 10.40
N THR A 482 -7.15 38.54 11.35
CA THR A 482 -7.26 40.02 11.48
C THR A 482 -7.88 40.40 12.83
N SER A 483 -7.00 40.82 13.74
CA SER A 483 -7.14 41.91 14.74
C SER A 483 -8.53 42.42 15.19
N GLY A 484 -8.74 42.47 16.51
CA GLY A 484 -8.98 43.76 17.20
C GLY A 484 -10.30 43.96 17.95
N THR A 485 -10.18 43.98 19.29
CA THR A 485 -10.98 44.68 20.32
C THR A 485 -12.42 44.22 20.66
N PRO A 486 -12.78 44.23 21.97
CA PRO A 486 -14.15 44.02 22.44
C PRO A 486 -14.90 45.36 22.54
N SER A 487 -16.11 45.45 21.98
CA SER A 487 -17.04 46.55 22.25
C SER A 487 -18.48 46.06 22.35
N ALA A 488 -19.18 46.69 23.27
CA ALA A 488 -20.50 46.35 23.78
C ALA A 488 -21.67 46.74 22.84
N ASP A 489 -22.81 46.11 23.17
CA ASP A 489 -24.17 46.65 23.21
C ASP A 489 -25.07 46.63 21.95
N PHE A 490 -26.38 46.53 22.27
CA PHE A 490 -27.61 46.51 21.48
C PHE A 490 -27.98 45.15 20.83
N GLY A 491 -29.16 44.58 21.04
CA GLY A 491 -30.41 45.06 21.64
C GLY A 491 -31.56 44.21 21.07
N ASP A 492 -32.65 44.09 21.83
CA ASP A 492 -33.90 43.39 21.48
C ASP A 492 -34.38 43.61 20.03
N VAL A 493 -35.11 42.61 19.48
CA VAL A 493 -36.53 42.77 19.04
C VAL A 493 -37.05 41.54 18.28
N LYS A 494 -38.04 40.90 18.93
CA LYS A 494 -39.34 40.35 18.47
C LYS A 494 -39.45 39.18 17.48
N GLU A 495 -40.12 38.15 18.02
CA GLU A 495 -41.12 37.30 17.37
C GLU A 495 -42.04 38.06 16.39
N VAL A 496 -42.28 37.44 15.23
CA VAL A 496 -43.57 37.56 14.53
C VAL A 496 -43.97 36.17 14.01
N LYS A 497 -45.26 35.89 14.24
CA LYS A 497 -46.07 34.72 13.90
C LYS A 497 -45.92 34.17 12.49
#